data_AF-A0A453EDM8-F1
#
_entry.id   AF-A0A453EDM8-F1
#
_cell.length_a   1.000
_cell.length_b   1.000
_cell.length_c   1.000
_cell.angle_alpha   90.00
_cell.angle_beta   90.00
_cell.angle_gamma   90.00
#
_symmetry.space_group_name_H-M   'P 1'
#
loop_
_entity.id
_entity.type
_entity.pdbx_description
1 polymer ?
#
loop_
_entity_poly.entity_id
_entity_poly.type
_entity_poly.pdbx_seq_one_letter_code
_entity_poly.pdbx_strand_id
1 'polypeptide(L)'
;MFYKGSAVKGTALIDRRLPPGTILIRPSMIKIKSDPKLCGVQSVNSWELIKMKADPKSYCVQSVNSLEIVTTSTKPKRTLTSKLLIALLRYGGVKEEFFMELLENAIEGAENARCDYEDALNIAFVYADMEDSISARMILSGIPLEDAYLQSRLAIMAQQERKGIKQGKLPISDCFYLMGTTDPTGKLKANEVCVILDNGPYCGNVLVYKHPGLHFGDIHVLTSRYIEDIHDVVGYSRYAILFPTSGPRSLADEMANSDFDGDMYWVSINEQLLKQFKPSKPWEWGQVNKPIQAEKKCLLDLDEPLLERSLFHEFLKARFARSNALGAAADTWLVYMDRLLTDGVDEYESNILEKKIKKLVDIYYLALDAPKAGTKINVPAELTAKKYPHYMDRKESYHSTSILGKIYDEAEKKQSEKVEPVEISLDPRFTARAASSGYKYLNLWTGRYQEYLNESGPLIDNQDKEETDLKFKELYQKYKYMLYDAAEFEQTQRNLDEVFDEACTIYQIVYEKAARFKKAGRCNFVWNVAGRALCHFYALETEGDKVLVPLTVARNLAKKRRR
;
A
#
# COMPACT_ATOMS: atom_id res chain seq x y z
N MET A 1 6.73 21.51 -5.50
CA MET A 1 7.65 22.37 -6.29
C MET A 1 7.69 23.74 -5.65
N PHE A 2 8.88 24.25 -5.39
CA PHE A 2 9.11 25.62 -4.96
C PHE A 2 9.68 26.40 -6.15
N TYR A 3 9.11 27.57 -6.44
CA TYR A 3 9.56 28.37 -7.57
C TYR A 3 9.33 29.86 -7.30
N LYS A 4 10.40 30.65 -7.28
CA LYS A 4 10.37 32.10 -7.09
C LYS A 4 9.52 32.55 -5.89
N GLY A 5 9.70 31.87 -4.74
CA GLY A 5 8.93 32.14 -3.52
C GLY A 5 7.47 31.66 -3.52
N SER A 6 7.01 30.99 -4.58
CA SER A 6 5.72 30.29 -4.58
C SER A 6 5.88 28.81 -4.23
N ALA A 7 4.86 28.24 -3.58
CA ALA A 7 4.76 26.80 -3.33
C ALA A 7 3.62 26.19 -4.17
N VAL A 8 3.97 25.19 -4.96
CA VAL A 8 3.07 24.51 -5.90
C VAL A 8 2.98 23.03 -5.56
N LYS A 9 1.75 22.52 -5.43
CA LYS A 9 1.42 21.10 -5.19
C LYS A 9 0.38 20.64 -6.21
N GLY A 10 0.62 19.49 -6.82
CA GLY A 10 -0.35 18.79 -7.64
C GLY A 10 0.28 17.64 -8.42
N THR A 11 -0.51 17.03 -9.30
CA THR A 11 -0.03 15.99 -10.23
C THR A 11 0.53 16.62 -11.50
N ALA A 12 1.65 16.10 -11.99
CA ALA A 12 2.21 16.47 -13.28
C ALA A 12 2.12 15.29 -14.24
N LEU A 13 1.76 15.56 -15.49
CA LEU A 13 1.77 14.60 -16.59
C LEU A 13 2.79 15.06 -17.63
N ILE A 14 3.43 14.11 -18.30
CA ILE A 14 4.30 14.42 -19.44
C ILE A 14 3.41 14.92 -20.57
N ASP A 15 3.70 16.10 -21.11
CA ASP A 15 3.03 16.66 -22.28
C ASP A 15 4.08 16.99 -23.33
N ARG A 16 4.20 16.14 -24.36
CA ARG A 16 5.22 16.29 -25.41
C ARG A 16 5.02 17.52 -26.29
N ARG A 17 3.87 18.20 -26.20
CA ARG A 17 3.61 19.47 -26.91
C ARG A 17 4.34 20.64 -26.25
N LEU A 18 4.76 20.51 -24.99
CA LEU A 18 5.49 21.54 -24.27
C LEU A 18 6.98 21.54 -24.66
N PRO A 19 7.64 22.71 -24.74
CA PRO A 19 9.08 22.77 -24.94
C PRO A 19 9.85 22.04 -23.81
N PRO A 20 10.99 21.38 -24.11
CA PRO A 20 11.81 20.72 -23.11
C PRO A 20 12.16 21.65 -21.93
N GLY A 21 12.09 21.12 -20.71
CA GLY A 21 12.38 21.88 -19.49
C GLY A 21 11.25 22.80 -19.01
N THR A 22 10.06 22.74 -19.61
CA THR A 22 8.89 23.54 -19.22
C THR A 22 7.94 22.75 -18.31
N ILE A 23 7.44 23.39 -17.26
CA ILE A 23 6.36 22.87 -16.42
C ILE A 23 5.17 23.82 -16.49
N LEU A 24 4.02 23.34 -16.93
CA LEU A 24 2.78 24.10 -16.93
C LEU A 24 2.08 23.99 -15.57
N ILE A 25 1.89 25.12 -14.90
CA ILE A 25 1.25 25.19 -13.57
C ILE A 25 -0.17 25.74 -13.73
N ARG A 26 -1.14 25.07 -13.10
CA ARG A 26 -2.53 25.57 -13.02
C ARG A 26 -2.74 26.40 -11.75
N PRO A 27 -3.64 27.40 -11.76
CA PRO A 27 -3.90 28.24 -10.58
C PRO A 27 -4.22 27.46 -9.30
N SER A 28 -4.98 26.35 -9.40
CA SER A 28 -5.34 25.49 -8.26
C SER A 28 -4.15 24.75 -7.62
N MET A 29 -3.04 24.62 -8.35
CA MET A 29 -1.82 23.99 -7.85
C MET A 29 -1.00 24.94 -6.98
N ILE A 30 -1.19 26.26 -7.12
CA ILE A 30 -0.47 27.27 -6.33
C ILE A 30 -1.11 27.32 -4.93
N LYS A 31 -0.40 26.77 -3.93
CA LYS A 31 -0.87 26.73 -2.53
C LYS A 31 -0.40 27.96 -1.76
N ILE A 32 0.76 28.49 -2.11
CA ILE A 32 1.32 29.73 -1.56
C ILE A 32 1.79 30.58 -2.75
N LYS A 33 1.29 31.82 -2.83
CA LYS A 33 1.73 32.80 -3.82
C LYS A 33 3.01 33.48 -3.35
N SER A 34 3.84 33.90 -4.29
CA SER A 34 4.99 34.74 -4.00
C SER A 34 4.57 36.03 -3.31
N ASP A 35 5.27 36.40 -2.24
CA ASP A 35 5.09 37.69 -1.59
C ASP A 35 5.55 38.82 -2.54
N PRO A 36 4.72 39.84 -2.80
CA PRO A 36 5.13 41.01 -3.58
C PRO A 36 6.43 41.68 -3.09
N LYS A 37 6.71 41.64 -1.78
CA LYS A 37 7.96 42.16 -1.19
C LYS A 37 9.21 41.39 -1.62
N LEU A 38 9.04 40.16 -2.12
CA LEU A 38 10.10 39.31 -2.66
C LEU A 38 10.23 39.42 -4.18
N CYS A 39 9.44 40.28 -4.83
CA CYS A 39 9.48 40.51 -6.28
C CYS A 39 10.76 41.28 -6.67
N GLY A 40 11.84 40.57 -6.93
CA GLY A 40 13.17 41.13 -7.24
C GLY A 40 14.33 40.37 -6.59
N VAL A 41 14.02 39.46 -5.67
CA VAL A 41 14.98 38.60 -5.00
C VAL A 41 15.50 37.51 -5.94
N GLN A 42 16.83 37.34 -5.99
CA GLN A 42 17.46 36.31 -6.80
C GLN A 42 17.10 34.92 -6.26
N SER A 43 16.38 34.13 -7.07
CA SER A 43 16.13 32.73 -6.78
C SER A 43 17.15 31.88 -7.51
N VAL A 44 17.77 30.93 -6.82
CA VAL A 44 18.74 30.00 -7.40
C VAL A 44 18.12 28.63 -7.56
N ASN A 45 18.53 27.89 -8.59
CA ASN A 45 18.14 26.50 -8.72
C ASN A 45 18.89 25.65 -7.68
N SER A 46 18.24 24.60 -7.16
CA SER A 46 18.86 23.73 -6.15
C SER A 46 20.22 23.13 -6.59
N TRP A 47 20.44 22.91 -7.88
CA TRP A 47 21.72 22.42 -8.42
C TRP A 47 22.82 23.50 -8.50
N GLU A 48 22.45 24.78 -8.56
CA GLU A 48 23.41 25.90 -8.55
C GLU A 48 24.03 26.04 -7.15
N LEU A 49 23.27 25.75 -6.09
CA LEU A 49 23.78 25.70 -4.71
C LEU A 49 24.93 24.70 -4.53
N ILE A 50 24.88 23.56 -5.23
CA ILE A 50 25.94 22.54 -5.17
C ILE A 50 27.25 23.10 -5.77
N LYS A 51 27.16 23.92 -6.82
CA LYS A 51 28.31 24.57 -7.46
C LYS A 51 28.81 25.80 -6.69
N MET A 52 27.92 26.49 -5.97
CA MET A 52 28.19 27.74 -5.25
C MET A 52 28.82 27.57 -3.86
N LYS A 53 28.92 26.35 -3.33
CA LYS A 53 29.58 26.03 -2.04
C LYS A 53 31.09 26.36 -1.98
N ALA A 54 31.69 26.89 -3.05
CA ALA A 54 33.10 27.24 -3.14
C ALA A 54 33.46 28.66 -2.63
N ASP A 55 32.50 29.55 -2.36
CA ASP A 55 32.77 30.91 -1.84
C ASP A 55 31.77 31.36 -0.76
N PRO A 56 32.11 31.30 0.54
CA PRO A 56 31.19 31.60 1.64
C PRO A 56 30.76 33.08 1.78
N LYS A 57 31.40 34.03 1.09
CA LYS A 57 31.23 35.48 1.39
C LYS A 57 30.18 36.21 0.56
N SER A 58 29.45 35.52 -0.33
CA SER A 58 28.62 36.20 -1.34
C SER A 58 27.13 35.81 -1.32
N TYR A 59 26.45 35.59 -0.19
CA TYR A 59 25.06 35.10 -0.31
C TYR A 59 24.03 35.68 0.67
N CYS A 60 23.06 36.39 0.08
CA CYS A 60 21.69 36.52 0.58
C CYS A 60 20.77 35.69 -0.33
N VAL A 61 20.93 34.36 -0.35
CA VAL A 61 19.99 33.45 -1.05
C VAL A 61 18.74 33.33 -0.19
N GLN A 62 17.63 33.93 -0.63
CA GLN A 62 16.37 33.94 0.12
C GLN A 62 15.33 32.95 -0.44
N SER A 63 15.54 32.37 -1.63
CA SER A 63 14.60 31.43 -2.28
C SER A 63 15.32 30.41 -3.17
N VAL A 64 14.94 29.14 -3.06
CA VAL A 64 15.50 28.02 -3.83
C VAL A 64 14.41 27.42 -4.71
N ASN A 65 14.67 27.30 -6.01
CA ASN A 65 13.78 26.58 -6.92
C ASN A 65 14.05 25.08 -6.83
N SER A 66 13.01 24.28 -6.57
CA SER A 66 13.10 22.82 -6.52
C SER A 66 11.85 22.16 -7.09
N LEU A 67 12.05 21.06 -7.83
CA LEU A 67 11.01 20.10 -8.16
C LEU A 67 11.21 18.88 -7.27
N GLU A 68 10.21 18.57 -6.46
CA GLU A 68 10.22 17.44 -5.53
C GLU A 68 9.14 16.46 -5.96
N ILE A 69 9.55 15.23 -6.25
CA ILE A 69 8.67 14.15 -6.70
C ILE A 69 8.35 13.27 -5.49
N VAL A 70 7.10 13.32 -5.03
CA VAL A 70 6.62 12.51 -3.89
C VAL A 70 6.39 11.06 -4.31
N THR A 71 5.79 10.85 -5.49
CA THR A 71 5.49 9.54 -6.04
C THR A 71 5.31 9.65 -7.56
N THR A 72 5.29 8.51 -8.24
CA THR A 72 5.06 8.40 -9.68
C THR A 72 3.99 7.34 -9.97
N SER A 73 3.41 7.40 -11.17
CA SER A 73 2.54 6.33 -11.64
C SER A 73 3.35 5.03 -11.78
N THR A 74 3.03 4.03 -10.95
CA THR A 74 3.72 2.74 -10.90
C THR A 74 2.73 1.60 -11.08
N LYS A 75 3.25 0.42 -11.41
CA LYS A 75 2.41 -0.78 -11.57
C LYS A 75 1.60 -1.02 -10.29
N PRO A 76 0.25 -1.08 -10.37
CA PRO A 76 -0.60 -1.29 -9.21
C PRO A 76 -0.22 -2.56 -8.46
N LYS A 77 -0.27 -2.47 -7.12
CA LYS A 77 -0.19 -3.64 -6.25
C LYS A 77 -1.47 -4.48 -6.39
N ARG A 78 -1.47 -5.66 -5.76
CA ARG A 78 -2.69 -6.48 -5.63
C ARG A 78 -3.81 -5.61 -5.04
N THR A 79 -4.97 -5.60 -5.67
CA THR A 79 -6.12 -4.83 -5.20
C THR A 79 -6.90 -5.64 -4.18
N LEU A 80 -7.26 -4.98 -3.07
CA LEU A 80 -8.03 -5.55 -1.99
C LEU A 80 -9.30 -4.72 -1.80
N THR A 81 -10.39 -5.38 -1.42
CA THR A 81 -11.60 -4.71 -0.97
C THR A 81 -11.38 -4.02 0.38
N SER A 82 -12.35 -3.20 0.78
CA SER A 82 -12.48 -2.68 2.15
C SER A 82 -13.92 -2.84 2.60
N LYS A 83 -14.18 -2.79 3.91
CA LYS A 83 -15.56 -2.83 4.45
C LYS A 83 -16.45 -1.74 3.82
N LEU A 84 -15.90 -0.55 3.58
CA LEU A 84 -16.61 0.56 2.92
C LEU A 84 -16.99 0.20 1.48
N LEU A 85 -16.02 -0.30 0.70
CA LEU A 85 -16.25 -0.69 -0.69
C LEU A 85 -17.24 -1.86 -0.80
N ILE A 86 -17.10 -2.88 0.06
CA ILE A 86 -18.04 -4.02 0.10
C ILE A 86 -19.46 -3.51 0.39
N ALA A 87 -19.61 -2.64 1.40
CA ALA A 87 -20.92 -2.13 1.78
C ALA A 87 -21.57 -1.31 0.65
N LEU A 88 -20.81 -0.43 -0.01
CA LEU A 88 -21.30 0.36 -1.14
C LEU A 88 -21.63 -0.51 -2.36
N LEU A 89 -20.80 -1.50 -2.69
CA LEU A 89 -21.07 -2.44 -3.79
C LEU A 89 -22.32 -3.28 -3.49
N ARG A 90 -22.47 -3.78 -2.25
CA ARG A 90 -23.66 -4.54 -1.83
C ARG A 90 -24.93 -3.71 -1.93
N TYR A 91 -24.87 -2.44 -1.50
CA TYR A 91 -25.98 -1.49 -1.62
C TYR A 91 -26.32 -1.18 -3.08
N GLY A 92 -25.31 -1.05 -3.93
CA GLY A 92 -25.46 -0.93 -5.38
C GLY A 92 -25.99 -2.20 -6.06
N GLY A 93 -26.31 -3.27 -5.32
CA GLY A 93 -26.96 -4.47 -5.86
C GLY A 93 -26.02 -5.59 -6.27
N VAL A 94 -24.71 -5.49 -6.00
CA VAL A 94 -23.82 -6.64 -6.09
C VAL A 94 -24.29 -7.70 -5.11
N LYS A 95 -24.44 -8.93 -5.57
CA LYS A 95 -25.02 -10.01 -4.78
C LYS A 95 -24.06 -10.51 -3.71
N GLU A 96 -24.62 -11.18 -2.70
CA GLU A 96 -23.85 -11.75 -1.59
C GLU A 96 -22.86 -12.81 -2.06
N GLU A 97 -23.27 -13.65 -3.03
CA GLU A 97 -22.47 -14.78 -3.52
C GLU A 97 -21.13 -14.31 -4.11
N PHE A 98 -21.11 -13.13 -4.74
CA PHE A 98 -19.88 -12.53 -5.25
C PHE A 98 -18.83 -12.35 -4.15
N PHE A 99 -19.22 -11.81 -3.01
CA PHE A 99 -18.29 -11.55 -1.91
C PHE A 99 -17.90 -12.83 -1.17
N MET A 100 -18.82 -13.78 -1.06
CA MET A 100 -18.53 -15.09 -0.44
C MET A 100 -17.57 -15.91 -1.30
N GLU A 101 -17.69 -15.86 -2.63
CA GLU A 101 -16.72 -16.47 -3.55
C GLU A 101 -15.33 -15.82 -3.41
N LEU A 102 -15.25 -14.49 -3.29
CA LEU A 102 -13.97 -13.82 -3.02
C LEU A 102 -13.37 -14.23 -1.67
N LEU A 103 -14.21 -14.44 -0.66
CA LEU A 103 -13.81 -14.88 0.68
C LEU A 103 -13.26 -16.31 0.66
N GLU A 104 -14.01 -17.24 0.06
CA GLU A 104 -13.63 -18.65 -0.07
C GLU A 104 -12.28 -18.79 -0.78
N ASN A 105 -12.12 -18.15 -1.94
CA ASN A 105 -10.85 -18.12 -2.68
C ASN A 105 -9.69 -17.53 -1.85
N ALA A 106 -9.96 -16.52 -1.02
CA ALA A 106 -8.93 -15.90 -0.18
C ALA A 106 -8.52 -16.81 0.98
N ILE A 107 -9.48 -17.51 1.60
CA ILE A 107 -9.24 -18.48 2.66
C ILE A 107 -8.45 -19.67 2.10
N GLU A 108 -8.89 -20.25 0.98
CA GLU A 108 -8.24 -21.38 0.32
C GLU A 108 -6.79 -21.06 -0.02
N GLY A 109 -6.53 -19.91 -0.66
CA GLY A 109 -5.16 -19.50 -0.99
C GLY A 109 -4.27 -19.29 0.25
N ALA A 110 -4.84 -18.93 1.40
CA ALA A 110 -4.10 -18.81 2.66
C ALA A 110 -3.89 -20.17 3.36
N GLU A 111 -4.82 -21.13 3.20
CA GLU A 111 -4.71 -22.50 3.70
C GLU A 111 -3.67 -23.29 2.89
N ASN A 112 -3.70 -23.18 1.57
CA ASN A 112 -2.82 -23.88 0.65
C ASN A 112 -1.40 -23.29 0.56
N ALA A 113 -1.18 -22.08 1.08
CA ALA A 113 0.09 -21.37 1.03
C ALA A 113 1.31 -22.15 1.56
N ARG A 114 1.13 -23.22 2.35
CA ARG A 114 2.21 -24.07 2.88
C ARG A 114 2.44 -25.36 2.10
N CYS A 115 1.52 -25.75 1.21
CA CYS A 115 1.51 -27.06 0.57
C CYS A 115 1.38 -26.99 -0.95
N ASP A 116 0.92 -25.86 -1.49
CA ASP A 116 0.81 -25.60 -2.92
C ASP A 116 1.84 -24.54 -3.35
N TYR A 117 2.59 -24.84 -4.42
CA TYR A 117 3.66 -23.97 -4.91
C TYR A 117 3.14 -22.65 -5.49
N GLU A 118 1.96 -22.65 -6.12
CA GLU A 118 1.38 -21.45 -6.69
C GLU A 118 0.93 -20.49 -5.59
N ASP A 119 0.18 -20.98 -4.61
CA ASP A 119 -0.27 -20.18 -3.47
C ASP A 119 0.89 -19.72 -2.57
N ALA A 120 1.88 -20.58 -2.34
CA ALA A 120 3.11 -20.22 -1.64
C ALA A 120 3.85 -19.08 -2.36
N LEU A 121 4.00 -19.16 -3.68
CA LEU A 121 4.66 -18.10 -4.45
C LEU A 121 3.84 -16.81 -4.47
N ASN A 122 2.52 -16.92 -4.58
CA ASN A 122 1.61 -15.79 -4.57
C ASN A 122 1.70 -15.01 -3.26
N ILE A 123 1.62 -15.71 -2.12
CA ILE A 123 1.71 -15.06 -0.81
C ILE A 123 3.11 -14.49 -0.57
N ALA A 124 4.17 -15.22 -0.97
CA ALA A 124 5.54 -14.73 -0.88
C ALA A 124 5.75 -13.44 -1.70
N PHE A 125 5.10 -13.32 -2.88
CA PHE A 125 5.14 -12.09 -3.66
C PHE A 125 4.31 -10.95 -3.08
N VAL A 126 3.24 -11.22 -2.34
CA VAL A 126 2.49 -10.17 -1.62
C VAL A 126 3.37 -9.55 -0.53
N TYR A 127 4.14 -10.38 0.16
CA TYR A 127 4.93 -10.01 1.33
C TYR A 127 6.43 -9.82 1.06
N ALA A 128 6.86 -9.88 -0.20
CA ALA A 128 8.27 -9.89 -0.58
C ALA A 128 9.08 -8.67 -0.11
N ASP A 129 8.43 -7.51 0.01
CA ASP A 129 9.08 -6.26 0.45
C ASP A 129 9.50 -6.33 1.94
N MET A 130 8.93 -7.26 2.72
CA MET A 130 9.26 -7.44 4.15
C MET A 130 10.50 -8.32 4.41
N GLU A 131 10.94 -9.13 3.43
CA GLU A 131 11.97 -10.18 3.64
C GLU A 131 13.04 -10.21 2.55
N ASP A 132 13.27 -9.08 1.86
CA ASP A 132 14.16 -9.04 0.68
C ASP A 132 13.84 -10.15 -0.35
N SER A 133 12.55 -10.52 -0.41
CA SER A 133 11.99 -11.57 -1.24
C SER A 133 12.61 -12.96 -1.09
N ILE A 134 13.24 -13.29 0.04
CA ILE A 134 13.94 -14.59 0.19
C ILE A 134 13.00 -15.78 0.02
N SER A 135 11.81 -15.76 0.62
CA SER A 135 10.82 -16.83 0.49
C SER A 135 10.43 -17.09 -0.97
N ALA A 136 10.23 -16.03 -1.76
CA ALA A 136 9.95 -16.16 -3.20
C ALA A 136 11.15 -16.72 -3.98
N ARG A 137 12.38 -16.37 -3.59
CA ARG A 137 13.60 -16.90 -4.20
C ARG A 137 13.80 -18.38 -3.89
N MET A 138 13.53 -18.81 -2.66
CA MET A 138 13.60 -20.22 -2.28
C MET A 138 12.68 -21.06 -3.17
N ILE A 139 11.41 -20.65 -3.28
CA ILE A 139 10.40 -21.31 -4.10
C ILE A 139 10.85 -21.36 -5.57
N LEU A 140 11.26 -20.22 -6.14
CA LEU A 140 11.69 -20.14 -7.54
C LEU A 140 12.98 -20.91 -7.85
N SER A 141 13.82 -21.14 -6.84
CA SER A 141 15.06 -21.93 -6.98
C SER A 141 14.81 -23.44 -6.90
N GLY A 142 13.57 -23.84 -6.59
CA GLY A 142 13.18 -25.24 -6.44
C GLY A 142 13.36 -25.80 -5.04
N ILE A 143 13.61 -24.96 -4.03
CA ILE A 143 13.68 -25.42 -2.64
C ILE A 143 12.32 -26.00 -2.22
N PRO A 144 12.27 -27.17 -1.59
CA PRO A 144 11.03 -27.80 -1.15
C PRO A 144 10.24 -26.90 -0.19
N LEU A 145 8.91 -26.91 -0.31
CA LEU A 145 8.07 -26.13 0.60
C LEU A 145 8.24 -26.59 2.04
N GLU A 146 8.59 -27.87 2.26
CA GLU A 146 8.82 -28.53 3.54
C GLU A 146 10.03 -27.98 4.30
N ASP A 147 10.89 -27.16 3.68
CA ASP A 147 11.99 -26.52 4.40
C ASP A 147 11.48 -25.76 5.62
N ALA A 148 12.13 -25.99 6.77
CA ALA A 148 11.62 -25.52 8.05
C ALA A 148 11.52 -23.99 8.16
N TYR A 149 12.44 -23.26 7.53
CA TYR A 149 12.37 -21.81 7.48
C TYR A 149 11.23 -21.36 6.57
N LEU A 150 11.14 -21.93 5.37
CA LEU A 150 10.11 -21.57 4.39
C LEU A 150 8.70 -21.85 4.93
N GLN A 151 8.45 -23.03 5.50
CA GLN A 151 7.22 -23.38 6.21
C GLN A 151 6.87 -22.34 7.28
N SER A 152 7.85 -21.95 8.11
CA SER A 152 7.63 -20.96 9.16
C SER A 152 7.28 -19.58 8.60
N ARG A 153 7.93 -19.15 7.51
CA ARG A 153 7.62 -17.86 6.85
C ARG A 153 6.25 -17.87 6.21
N LEU A 154 5.93 -18.92 5.44
CA LEU A 154 4.63 -19.10 4.81
C LEU A 154 3.50 -19.14 5.84
N ALA A 155 3.70 -19.78 6.99
CA ALA A 155 2.73 -19.77 8.10
C ALA A 155 2.48 -18.34 8.65
N ILE A 156 3.53 -17.54 8.85
CA ILE A 156 3.42 -16.15 9.30
C ILE A 156 2.68 -15.29 8.26
N MET A 157 3.03 -15.44 6.98
CA MET A 157 2.37 -14.74 5.88
C MET A 157 0.89 -15.13 5.77
N ALA A 158 0.57 -16.42 5.85
CA ALA A 158 -0.80 -16.92 5.84
C ALA A 158 -1.61 -16.39 7.04
N GLN A 159 -1.00 -16.31 8.22
CA GLN A 159 -1.65 -15.72 9.39
C GLN A 159 -1.94 -14.21 9.18
N GLN A 160 -1.01 -13.48 8.56
CA GLN A 160 -1.21 -12.07 8.24
C GLN A 160 -2.31 -11.88 7.19
N GLU A 161 -2.38 -12.76 6.19
CA GLU A 161 -3.44 -12.77 5.19
C GLU A 161 -4.80 -13.03 5.83
N ARG A 162 -4.92 -14.06 6.68
CA ARG A 162 -6.14 -14.37 7.44
C ARG A 162 -6.61 -13.19 8.28
N LYS A 163 -5.71 -12.47 8.95
CA LYS A 163 -6.05 -11.24 9.69
C LYS A 163 -6.63 -10.16 8.76
N GLY A 164 -6.08 -10.01 7.55
CA GLY A 164 -6.61 -9.11 6.53
C GLY A 164 -8.00 -9.52 6.04
N ILE A 165 -8.19 -10.81 5.76
CA ILE A 165 -9.47 -11.39 5.33
C ILE A 165 -10.57 -11.13 6.35
N LYS A 166 -10.30 -11.37 7.65
CA LYS A 166 -11.22 -11.05 8.77
C LYS A 166 -11.58 -9.55 8.83
N GLN A 167 -10.73 -8.67 8.32
CA GLN A 167 -11.00 -7.22 8.21
C GLN A 167 -11.75 -6.83 6.92
N GLY A 168 -12.17 -7.79 6.09
CA GLY A 168 -12.84 -7.53 4.81
C GLY A 168 -11.88 -7.09 3.69
N LYS A 169 -10.57 -7.41 3.81
CA LYS A 169 -9.57 -7.17 2.76
C LYS A 169 -9.49 -8.37 1.84
N LEU A 170 -10.50 -8.51 0.99
CA LEU A 170 -10.60 -9.62 0.04
C LEU A 170 -9.86 -9.26 -1.25
N PRO A 171 -8.99 -10.13 -1.76
CA PRO A 171 -8.43 -10.05 -3.10
C PRO A 171 -9.53 -9.94 -4.15
N ILE A 172 -9.39 -9.00 -5.08
CA ILE A 172 -10.33 -8.86 -6.19
C ILE A 172 -9.58 -8.67 -7.51
N SER A 173 -9.93 -9.48 -8.51
CA SER A 173 -9.33 -9.44 -9.85
C SER A 173 -9.86 -8.26 -10.66
N ASP A 174 -9.13 -7.90 -11.72
CA ASP A 174 -9.55 -6.88 -12.69
C ASP A 174 -9.88 -5.52 -12.07
N CYS A 175 -9.21 -5.21 -10.97
CA CYS A 175 -9.31 -3.95 -10.27
C CYS A 175 -7.92 -3.35 -10.03
N PHE A 176 -7.80 -2.04 -10.12
CA PHE A 176 -6.52 -1.33 -10.09
C PHE A 176 -6.65 -0.03 -9.30
N TYR A 177 -5.62 0.34 -8.55
CA TYR A 177 -5.48 1.72 -8.08
C TYR A 177 -4.62 2.50 -9.07
N LEU A 178 -5.23 3.45 -9.77
CA LEU A 178 -4.58 4.26 -10.81
C LEU A 178 -4.48 5.72 -10.37
N MET A 179 -3.39 6.38 -10.75
CA MET A 179 -3.21 7.81 -10.46
C MET A 179 -4.17 8.63 -11.33
N GLY A 180 -4.97 9.49 -10.70
CA GLY A 180 -5.92 10.34 -11.40
C GLY A 180 -5.33 11.68 -11.83
N THR A 181 -5.59 12.06 -13.07
CA THR A 181 -5.29 13.41 -13.58
C THR A 181 -6.28 13.81 -14.67
N THR A 182 -6.17 15.01 -15.21
CA THR A 182 -7.09 15.50 -16.25
C THR A 182 -6.61 15.14 -17.65
N ASP A 183 -7.55 15.00 -18.58
CA ASP A 183 -7.29 14.85 -20.01
C ASP A 183 -6.66 16.14 -20.57
N PRO A 184 -5.39 16.10 -21.01
CA PRO A 184 -4.69 17.25 -21.56
C PRO A 184 -5.15 17.61 -22.99
N THR A 185 -5.94 16.76 -23.64
CA THR A 185 -6.48 16.97 -25.00
C THR A 185 -7.82 17.69 -25.00
N GLY A 186 -8.58 17.60 -23.91
CA GLY A 186 -9.93 18.17 -23.80
C GLY A 186 -10.97 17.48 -24.68
N LYS A 187 -10.71 16.24 -25.11
CA LYS A 187 -11.59 15.49 -26.03
C LYS A 187 -12.61 14.61 -25.30
N LEU A 188 -12.35 14.25 -24.04
CA LEU A 188 -13.27 13.43 -23.26
C LEU A 188 -14.56 14.19 -22.93
N LYS A 189 -15.71 13.53 -23.12
CA LYS A 189 -17.02 14.02 -22.67
C LYS A 189 -17.20 13.80 -21.15
N ALA A 190 -18.21 14.45 -20.57
CA ALA A 190 -18.44 14.47 -19.12
C ALA A 190 -18.48 13.09 -18.43
N ASN A 191 -18.95 12.03 -19.09
CA ASN A 191 -19.03 10.66 -18.54
C ASN A 191 -17.97 9.70 -19.12
N GLU A 192 -16.98 10.24 -19.83
CA GLU A 192 -15.90 9.46 -20.44
C GLU A 192 -14.59 9.66 -19.69
N VAL A 193 -13.81 8.59 -19.57
CA VAL A 193 -12.46 8.59 -19.00
C VAL A 193 -11.48 7.94 -19.99
N CYS A 194 -10.18 8.13 -19.80
CA CYS A 194 -9.17 7.33 -20.49
C CYS A 194 -8.35 6.55 -19.46
N VAL A 195 -8.58 5.23 -19.38
CA VAL A 195 -7.86 4.32 -18.48
C VAL A 195 -6.67 3.74 -19.21
N ILE A 196 -5.46 3.96 -18.70
CA ILE A 196 -4.21 3.46 -19.28
C ILE A 196 -3.60 2.39 -18.37
N LEU A 197 -3.56 1.15 -18.84
CA LEU A 197 -3.02 0.00 -18.13
C LEU A 197 -1.64 -0.42 -18.71
N ASP A 198 -1.13 -1.58 -18.28
CA ASP A 198 0.18 -2.08 -18.73
C ASP A 198 0.26 -2.33 -20.25
N ASN A 199 -0.84 -2.84 -20.81
CA ASN A 199 -0.95 -3.18 -22.23
C ASN A 199 -1.45 -2.01 -23.09
N GLY A 200 -1.52 -0.81 -22.50
CA GLY A 200 -2.08 0.39 -23.15
C GLY A 200 -3.49 0.74 -22.68
N PRO A 201 -4.18 1.62 -23.42
CA PRO A 201 -5.52 2.10 -23.07
C PRO A 201 -6.57 1.00 -23.08
N TYR A 202 -7.43 1.00 -22.07
CA TYR A 202 -8.60 0.13 -21.99
C TYR A 202 -9.84 0.84 -22.56
N CYS A 203 -10.65 0.13 -23.34
CA CYS A 203 -11.91 0.64 -23.88
C CYS A 203 -13.08 -0.21 -23.38
N GLY A 204 -14.10 0.44 -22.82
CA GLY A 204 -15.28 -0.23 -22.26
C GLY A 204 -15.78 0.43 -20.99
N ASN A 205 -16.85 -0.13 -20.42
CA ASN A 205 -17.37 0.37 -19.15
C ASN A 205 -16.42 0.03 -18.00
N VAL A 206 -16.31 0.95 -17.05
CA VAL A 206 -15.47 0.80 -15.85
C VAL A 206 -16.22 1.33 -14.63
N LEU A 207 -15.98 0.71 -13.48
CA LEU A 207 -16.34 1.31 -12.19
C LEU A 207 -15.17 2.16 -11.71
N VAL A 208 -15.45 3.35 -11.20
CA VAL A 208 -14.44 4.24 -10.61
C VAL A 208 -14.89 4.68 -9.23
N TYR A 209 -13.98 4.61 -8.27
CA TYR A 209 -14.20 4.97 -6.87
C TYR A 209 -12.95 5.58 -6.27
N LYS A 210 -13.10 6.66 -5.51
CA LYS A 210 -12.02 7.20 -4.68
C LYS A 210 -12.15 6.70 -3.25
N HIS A 211 -11.13 5.99 -2.77
CA HIS A 211 -11.09 5.48 -1.40
C HIS A 211 -10.46 6.51 -0.43
N PRO A 212 -11.02 6.72 0.78
CA PRO A 212 -12.35 6.30 1.24
C PRO A 212 -13.45 7.28 0.78
N GLY A 213 -14.46 6.74 0.12
CA GLY A 213 -15.77 7.35 -0.11
C GLY A 213 -16.87 6.61 0.64
N LEU A 214 -17.89 7.33 1.09
CA LEU A 214 -18.97 6.88 1.97
C LEU A 214 -20.38 7.11 1.39
N HIS A 215 -20.53 7.96 0.38
CA HIS A 215 -21.83 8.20 -0.25
C HIS A 215 -22.19 7.04 -1.19
N PHE A 216 -23.48 6.71 -1.25
CA PHE A 216 -24.01 5.69 -2.16
C PHE A 216 -23.65 5.94 -3.64
N GLY A 217 -23.47 7.21 -3.99
CA GLY A 217 -23.11 7.67 -5.32
C GLY A 217 -21.61 7.83 -5.58
N ASP A 218 -20.72 7.49 -4.65
CA ASP A 218 -19.27 7.67 -4.87
C ASP A 218 -18.65 6.65 -5.83
N ILE A 219 -19.36 5.56 -6.14
CA ILE A 219 -18.94 4.60 -7.15
C ILE A 219 -19.65 4.94 -8.46
N HIS A 220 -18.87 5.34 -9.45
CA HIS A 220 -19.38 5.76 -10.75
C HIS A 220 -19.24 4.63 -11.78
N VAL A 221 -20.22 4.52 -12.67
CA VAL A 221 -20.10 3.74 -13.91
C VAL A 221 -19.74 4.71 -15.03
N LEU A 222 -18.54 4.58 -15.60
CA LEU A 222 -18.02 5.49 -16.63
C LEU A 222 -17.63 4.70 -17.88
N THR A 223 -17.53 5.39 -19.03
CA THR A 223 -17.03 4.77 -20.27
C THR A 223 -15.57 5.14 -20.49
N SER A 224 -14.69 4.14 -20.47
CA SER A 224 -13.30 4.32 -20.87
C SER A 224 -13.18 4.35 -22.40
N ARG A 225 -12.55 5.40 -22.94
CA ARG A 225 -12.33 5.61 -24.37
C ARG A 225 -10.85 5.78 -24.66
N TYR A 226 -10.42 5.20 -25.78
CA TYR A 226 -9.15 5.53 -26.38
C TYR A 226 -9.23 6.90 -27.06
N ILE A 227 -8.22 7.73 -26.84
CA ILE A 227 -8.03 9.01 -27.50
C ILE A 227 -6.81 8.83 -28.41
N GLU A 228 -6.98 8.90 -29.73
CA GLU A 228 -5.93 8.59 -30.71
C GLU A 228 -4.62 9.35 -30.42
N ASP A 229 -4.70 10.67 -30.31
CA ASP A 229 -3.55 11.54 -30.07
C ASP A 229 -3.01 11.48 -28.64
N ILE A 230 -3.58 10.69 -27.72
CA ILE A 230 -3.12 10.69 -26.31
C ILE A 230 -1.69 10.20 -26.21
N HIS A 231 -1.28 9.25 -27.05
CA HIS A 231 0.09 8.78 -27.09
C HIS A 231 1.05 9.89 -27.52
N ASP A 232 0.61 10.78 -28.41
CA ASP A 232 1.40 11.93 -28.84
C ASP A 232 1.53 12.98 -27.74
N VAL A 233 0.59 13.03 -26.79
CA VAL A 233 0.64 13.95 -25.64
C VAL A 233 1.36 13.32 -24.44
N VAL A 234 0.85 12.20 -23.91
CA VAL A 234 1.31 11.57 -22.65
C VAL A 234 2.40 10.51 -22.86
N GLY A 235 2.75 10.19 -24.09
CA GLY A 235 3.79 9.23 -24.43
C GLY A 235 3.50 7.82 -23.91
N TYR A 236 4.53 7.20 -23.33
CA TYR A 236 4.49 5.84 -22.77
C TYR A 236 4.05 5.80 -21.29
N SER A 237 3.36 6.84 -20.81
CA SER A 237 2.78 6.86 -19.47
C SER A 237 1.86 5.65 -19.29
N ARG A 238 2.00 4.93 -18.17
CA ARG A 238 1.16 3.76 -17.82
C ARG A 238 0.52 3.96 -16.46
N TYR A 239 -0.54 3.20 -16.18
CA TYR A 239 -1.19 3.10 -14.87
C TYR A 239 -1.85 4.40 -14.38
N ALA A 240 -2.50 5.11 -15.30
CA ALA A 240 -3.19 6.36 -15.02
C ALA A 240 -4.66 6.30 -15.46
N ILE A 241 -5.49 7.13 -14.86
CA ILE A 241 -6.84 7.43 -15.33
C ILE A 241 -6.94 8.93 -15.62
N LEU A 242 -7.34 9.27 -16.85
CA LEU A 242 -7.54 10.65 -17.28
C LEU A 242 -9.03 10.98 -17.23
N PHE A 243 -9.35 12.05 -16.52
CA PHE A 243 -10.70 12.55 -16.33
C PHE A 243 -11.02 13.69 -17.31
N PRO A 244 -12.28 13.85 -17.72
CA PRO A 244 -12.68 14.91 -18.61
C PRO A 244 -12.53 16.27 -17.92
N THR A 245 -12.21 17.29 -18.72
CA THR A 245 -12.25 18.70 -18.29
C THR A 245 -13.57 19.37 -18.68
N SER A 246 -14.53 18.58 -19.18
CA SER A 246 -15.87 18.99 -19.58
C SER A 246 -16.92 18.52 -18.56
N GLY A 247 -18.12 19.10 -18.61
CA GLY A 247 -19.21 18.77 -17.71
C GLY A 247 -19.51 19.89 -16.69
N PRO A 248 -20.65 19.81 -16.00
CA PRO A 248 -21.08 20.84 -15.04
C PRO A 248 -20.28 20.79 -13.72
N ARG A 249 -19.73 19.63 -13.39
CA ARG A 249 -18.97 19.34 -12.18
C ARG A 249 -17.88 18.32 -12.50
N SER A 250 -16.75 18.40 -11.78
CA SER A 250 -15.65 17.45 -11.94
C SER A 250 -16.06 16.07 -11.42
N LEU A 251 -15.78 15.01 -12.18
CA LEU A 251 -16.00 13.63 -11.74
C LEU A 251 -15.23 13.28 -10.46
N ALA A 252 -14.04 13.88 -10.25
CA ALA A 252 -13.30 13.71 -9.00
C ALA A 252 -14.05 14.30 -7.80
N ASP A 253 -14.62 15.49 -7.97
CA ASP A 253 -15.36 16.17 -6.91
C ASP A 253 -16.66 15.43 -6.54
N GLU A 254 -17.28 14.79 -7.53
CA GLU A 254 -18.44 13.90 -7.35
C GLU A 254 -18.11 12.64 -6.53
N MET A 255 -16.85 12.15 -6.59
CA MET A 255 -16.38 10.96 -5.87
C MET A 255 -15.63 11.34 -4.59
N ALA A 256 -16.34 11.41 -3.46
CA ALA A 256 -15.76 11.67 -2.14
C ALA A 256 -14.89 12.95 -2.06
N ASN A 257 -15.38 14.03 -2.68
CA ASN A 257 -14.78 15.37 -2.68
C ASN A 257 -13.28 15.33 -3.06
N SER A 258 -12.93 14.49 -4.05
CA SER A 258 -11.55 14.24 -4.49
C SER A 258 -11.06 15.33 -5.43
N ASP A 259 -9.74 15.43 -5.60
CA ASP A 259 -9.12 16.30 -6.58
C ASP A 259 -8.03 15.57 -7.41
N PHE A 260 -7.21 16.33 -8.13
CA PHE A 260 -6.13 15.82 -8.97
C PHE A 260 -4.75 16.19 -8.42
N ASP A 261 -4.58 16.24 -7.10
CA ASP A 261 -3.33 16.64 -6.44
C ASP A 261 -2.41 15.47 -6.02
N GLY A 262 -2.81 14.25 -6.39
CA GLY A 262 -2.11 12.99 -6.13
C GLY A 262 -3.05 11.82 -5.83
N ASP A 263 -4.36 12.03 -5.93
CA ASP A 263 -5.38 11.03 -5.61
C ASP A 263 -5.29 9.78 -6.50
N MET A 264 -5.47 8.63 -5.85
CA MET A 264 -5.52 7.30 -6.47
C MET A 264 -6.97 6.83 -6.52
N TYR A 265 -7.37 6.33 -7.68
CA TYR A 265 -8.73 5.87 -7.95
C TYR A 265 -8.73 4.36 -8.10
N TRP A 266 -9.61 3.69 -7.37
CA TRP A 266 -9.96 2.30 -7.62
C TRP A 266 -10.76 2.25 -8.92
N VAL A 267 -10.25 1.52 -9.91
CA VAL A 267 -10.84 1.32 -11.21
C VAL A 267 -11.06 -0.18 -11.40
N SER A 268 -12.30 -0.59 -11.66
CA SER A 268 -12.65 -1.98 -11.92
C SER A 268 -13.15 -2.16 -13.36
N ILE A 269 -12.57 -3.16 -14.02
CA ILE A 269 -13.04 -3.71 -15.30
C ILE A 269 -13.68 -5.09 -15.12
N ASN A 270 -13.91 -5.50 -13.86
CA ASN A 270 -14.49 -6.80 -13.53
C ASN A 270 -15.93 -6.88 -14.07
N GLU A 271 -16.15 -7.83 -14.98
CA GLU A 271 -17.45 -7.97 -15.65
C GLU A 271 -18.60 -8.29 -14.70
N GLN A 272 -18.36 -9.09 -13.64
CA GLN A 272 -19.41 -9.44 -12.70
C GLN A 272 -19.87 -8.22 -11.92
N LEU A 273 -18.94 -7.36 -11.50
CA LEU A 273 -19.27 -6.08 -10.87
C LEU A 273 -20.02 -5.15 -11.83
N LEU A 274 -19.54 -4.99 -13.06
CA LEU A 274 -20.17 -4.13 -14.07
C LEU A 274 -21.60 -4.59 -14.42
N LYS A 275 -21.87 -5.89 -14.39
CA LYS A 275 -23.21 -6.46 -14.67
C LYS A 275 -24.19 -6.27 -13.50
N GLN A 276 -23.70 -6.28 -12.26
CA GLN A 276 -24.55 -6.29 -11.06
C GLN A 276 -24.72 -4.91 -10.43
N PHE A 277 -23.70 -4.06 -10.47
CA PHE A 277 -23.69 -2.78 -9.78
C PHE A 277 -24.61 -1.75 -10.45
N LYS A 278 -25.42 -1.07 -9.65
CA LYS A 278 -26.34 0.00 -10.04
C LYS A 278 -25.87 1.30 -9.39
N PRO A 279 -25.50 2.33 -10.16
CA PRO A 279 -25.03 3.59 -9.61
C PRO A 279 -26.17 4.35 -8.93
N SER A 280 -25.83 5.04 -7.84
CA SER A 280 -26.72 6.03 -7.21
C SER A 280 -26.37 7.43 -7.70
N LYS A 281 -27.22 8.41 -7.37
CA LYS A 281 -26.92 9.81 -7.65
C LYS A 281 -25.63 10.24 -6.92
N PRO A 282 -24.70 10.95 -7.59
CA PRO A 282 -23.50 11.48 -6.96
C PRO A 282 -23.81 12.29 -5.70
N TRP A 283 -22.84 12.36 -4.80
CA TRP A 283 -22.99 13.14 -3.58
C TRP A 283 -23.12 14.63 -3.92
N GLU A 284 -24.17 15.26 -3.42
CA GLU A 284 -24.34 16.72 -3.44
C GLU A 284 -24.38 17.22 -1.99
N TRP A 285 -23.89 18.44 -1.78
CA TRP A 285 -23.96 19.08 -0.48
C TRP A 285 -25.41 19.12 0.02
N GLY A 286 -25.68 18.43 1.13
CA GLY A 286 -26.94 18.53 1.83
C GLY A 286 -27.19 19.94 2.39
N GLN A 287 -28.39 20.18 2.92
CA GLN A 287 -28.77 21.44 3.60
C GLN A 287 -27.95 21.74 4.88
N VAL A 288 -26.94 20.94 5.22
CA VAL A 288 -26.02 21.23 6.32
C VAL A 288 -25.27 22.51 5.98
N ASN A 289 -25.55 23.56 6.75
CA ASN A 289 -24.91 24.87 6.60
C ASN A 289 -23.41 24.68 6.40
N LYS A 290 -22.87 25.13 5.25
CA LYS A 290 -21.43 25.27 5.07
C LYS A 290 -20.88 25.89 6.35
N PRO A 291 -19.84 25.29 6.97
CA PRO A 291 -19.29 25.84 8.19
C PRO A 291 -18.99 27.32 7.95
N ILE A 292 -19.44 28.17 8.87
CA ILE A 292 -19.04 29.57 8.88
C ILE A 292 -17.52 29.54 8.86
N GLN A 293 -16.90 30.01 7.77
CA GLN A 293 -15.45 30.10 7.69
C GLN A 293 -15.03 30.87 8.95
N ALA A 294 -14.25 30.22 9.81
CA ALA A 294 -13.64 30.93 10.92
C ALA A 294 -12.96 32.18 10.34
N GLU A 295 -13.18 33.35 10.95
CA GLU A 295 -12.52 34.57 10.52
C GLU A 295 -11.04 34.27 10.32
N LYS A 296 -10.56 34.37 9.07
CA LYS A 296 -9.16 34.22 8.77
C LYS A 296 -8.44 35.35 9.48
N LYS A 297 -7.96 35.10 10.70
CA LYS A 297 -7.03 36.02 11.37
C LYS A 297 -5.88 36.25 10.41
N CYS A 298 -5.71 37.50 9.99
CA CYS A 298 -4.56 37.91 9.21
C CYS A 298 -3.34 37.79 10.11
N LEU A 299 -2.67 36.63 10.08
CA LEU A 299 -1.44 36.41 10.85
C LEU A 299 -0.28 37.26 10.33
N LEU A 300 -0.42 37.88 9.16
CA LEU A 300 0.59 38.72 8.51
C LEU A 300 0.81 40.07 9.22
N ASP A 301 -0.10 40.46 10.12
CA ASP A 301 -0.01 41.70 10.89
C ASP A 301 0.66 41.51 12.27
N LEU A 302 1.06 40.28 12.60
CA LEU A 302 1.77 39.97 13.85
C LEU A 302 3.27 40.26 13.72
N ASP A 303 3.91 40.64 14.84
CA ASP A 303 5.36 40.66 14.91
C ASP A 303 5.95 39.24 14.76
N GLU A 304 7.23 39.15 14.40
CA GLU A 304 7.88 37.87 14.06
C GLU A 304 7.83 36.84 15.22
N PRO A 305 8.11 37.20 16.50
CA PRO A 305 8.01 36.25 17.61
C PRO A 305 6.57 35.78 17.91
N LEU A 306 5.58 36.66 17.81
CA LEU A 306 4.18 36.29 18.00
C LEU A 306 3.66 35.45 16.83
N LEU A 307 4.10 35.73 15.60
CA LEU A 307 3.81 34.92 14.44
C LEU A 307 4.37 33.51 14.61
N GLU A 308 5.66 33.38 14.94
CA GLU A 308 6.31 32.10 15.19
C GLU A 308 5.55 31.30 16.25
N ARG A 309 5.30 31.90 17.42
CA ARG A 309 4.55 31.25 18.51
C ARG A 309 3.15 30.83 18.09
N SER A 310 2.46 31.65 17.30
CA SER A 310 1.10 31.35 16.81
C SER A 310 1.11 30.18 15.82
N LEU A 311 2.09 30.14 14.91
CA LEU A 311 2.27 29.05 13.96
C LEU A 311 2.59 27.74 14.67
N PHE A 312 3.50 27.76 15.66
CA PHE A 312 3.79 26.59 16.49
C PHE A 312 2.55 26.11 17.25
N HIS A 313 1.78 27.03 17.84
CA HIS A 313 0.57 26.67 18.55
C HIS A 313 -0.47 26.00 17.62
N GLU A 314 -0.73 26.57 16.45
CA GLU A 314 -1.64 25.97 15.47
C GLU A 314 -1.12 24.64 14.93
N PHE A 315 0.19 24.48 14.73
CA PHE A 315 0.81 23.19 14.39
C PHE A 315 0.54 22.15 15.49
N LEU A 316 0.81 22.48 16.76
CA LEU A 316 0.60 21.56 17.88
C LEU A 316 -0.87 21.17 18.00
N LYS A 317 -1.79 22.13 17.86
CA LYS A 317 -3.23 21.89 17.87
C LYS A 317 -3.68 20.99 16.71
N ALA A 318 -3.23 21.26 15.48
CA ALA A 318 -3.55 20.45 14.31
C ALA A 318 -2.97 19.03 14.41
N ARG A 319 -1.78 18.86 15.02
CA ARG A 319 -1.10 17.56 15.19
C ARG A 319 -1.71 16.73 16.32
N PHE A 320 -1.94 17.35 17.48
CA PHE A 320 -2.22 16.66 18.75
C PHE A 320 -3.64 16.83 19.28
N ALA A 321 -4.39 17.85 18.84
CA ALA A 321 -5.77 18.11 19.25
C ALA A 321 -6.75 17.90 18.08
N ARG A 322 -6.53 16.86 17.27
CA ARG A 322 -7.38 16.53 16.11
C ARG A 322 -8.82 16.26 16.55
N SER A 323 -9.78 16.72 15.75
CA SER A 323 -11.17 16.34 15.97
C SER A 323 -11.35 14.84 15.70
N ASN A 324 -12.04 14.15 16.61
CA ASN A 324 -12.44 12.76 16.44
C ASN A 324 -13.63 12.61 15.48
N ALA A 325 -14.18 13.71 14.96
CA ALA A 325 -15.39 13.68 14.13
C ALA A 325 -15.24 12.87 12.85
N LEU A 326 -14.07 12.89 12.19
CA LEU A 326 -13.82 12.12 10.98
C LEU A 326 -13.97 10.61 11.25
N GLY A 327 -13.28 10.10 12.28
CA GLY A 327 -13.33 8.70 12.67
C GLY A 327 -14.71 8.31 13.22
N ALA A 328 -15.29 9.15 14.07
CA ALA A 328 -16.61 8.90 14.65
C ALA A 328 -17.72 8.86 13.58
N ALA A 329 -17.65 9.74 12.57
CA ALA A 329 -18.59 9.76 11.46
C ALA A 329 -18.46 8.49 10.61
N ALA A 330 -17.23 8.08 10.27
CA ALA A 330 -16.98 6.86 9.50
C ALA A 330 -17.41 5.58 10.24
N ASP A 331 -17.08 5.46 11.54
CA ASP A 331 -17.49 4.33 12.36
C ASP A 331 -19.01 4.24 12.46
N THR A 332 -19.67 5.36 12.77
CA THR A 332 -21.13 5.43 12.87
C THR A 332 -21.81 5.17 11.52
N TRP A 333 -21.24 5.70 10.42
CA TRP A 333 -21.70 5.42 9.07
C TRP A 333 -21.69 3.92 8.81
N LEU A 334 -20.60 3.23 9.17
CA LEU A 334 -20.49 1.79 8.96
C LEU A 334 -21.52 1.01 9.77
N VAL A 335 -21.85 1.45 10.98
CA VAL A 335 -22.93 0.82 11.79
C VAL A 335 -24.30 0.95 11.11
N TYR A 336 -24.65 2.13 10.62
CA TYR A 336 -25.95 2.32 9.95
C TYR A 336 -25.99 1.65 8.59
N MET A 337 -24.87 1.63 7.88
CA MET A 337 -24.73 0.91 6.62
C MET A 337 -24.90 -0.59 6.83
N ASP A 338 -24.29 -1.15 7.88
CA ASP A 338 -24.45 -2.55 8.25
C ASP A 338 -25.91 -2.91 8.52
N ARG A 339 -26.60 -2.10 9.32
CA ARG A 339 -28.02 -2.27 9.61
C ARG A 339 -28.85 -2.21 8.33
N LEU A 340 -28.58 -1.23 7.46
CA LEU A 340 -29.27 -1.06 6.17
C LEU A 340 -29.10 -2.28 5.24
N LEU A 341 -27.96 -2.98 5.35
CA LEU A 341 -27.64 -4.18 4.58
C LEU A 341 -28.09 -5.49 5.25
N THR A 342 -28.78 -5.40 6.39
CA THR A 342 -29.28 -6.56 7.13
C THR A 342 -30.70 -6.90 6.69
N ASP A 343 -31.01 -8.20 6.60
CA ASP A 343 -32.37 -8.66 6.28
C ASP A 343 -33.38 -8.23 7.36
N GLY A 344 -34.62 -7.95 6.94
CA GLY A 344 -35.73 -7.59 7.85
C GLY A 344 -35.80 -6.12 8.24
N VAL A 345 -35.02 -5.23 7.60
CA VAL A 345 -35.23 -3.78 7.65
C VAL A 345 -36.39 -3.41 6.73
N ASP A 346 -37.44 -2.80 7.29
CA ASP A 346 -38.57 -2.31 6.52
C ASP A 346 -38.26 -0.97 5.82
N GLU A 347 -39.14 -0.56 4.90
CA GLU A 347 -38.96 0.68 4.13
C GLU A 347 -38.91 1.93 5.03
N TYR A 348 -39.62 1.92 6.16
CA TYR A 348 -39.64 3.05 7.09
C TYR A 348 -38.30 3.21 7.81
N GLU A 349 -37.75 2.12 8.35
CA GLU A 349 -36.42 2.08 8.98
C GLU A 349 -35.33 2.41 7.95
N SER A 350 -35.39 1.83 6.74
CA SER A 350 -34.45 2.11 5.65
C SER A 350 -34.36 3.61 5.33
N ASN A 351 -35.52 4.27 5.16
CA ASN A 351 -35.60 5.70 4.90
C ASN A 351 -34.99 6.56 6.02
N ILE A 352 -35.11 6.14 7.29
CA ILE A 352 -34.50 6.84 8.42
C ILE A 352 -32.98 6.65 8.41
N LEU A 353 -32.50 5.42 8.17
CA LEU A 353 -31.08 5.09 8.10
C LEU A 353 -30.39 5.85 6.97
N GLU A 354 -30.97 5.88 5.77
CA GLU A 354 -30.42 6.64 4.64
C GLU A 354 -30.25 8.13 4.96
N LYS A 355 -31.24 8.75 5.63
CA LYS A 355 -31.16 10.16 6.05
C LYS A 355 -30.02 10.38 7.05
N LYS A 356 -29.83 9.47 8.00
CA LYS A 356 -28.71 9.53 8.95
C LYS A 356 -27.37 9.34 8.26
N ILE A 357 -27.29 8.37 7.34
CA ILE A 357 -26.09 8.10 6.53
C ILE A 357 -25.70 9.33 5.72
N LYS A 358 -26.63 9.96 4.99
CA LYS A 358 -26.36 11.17 4.21
C LYS A 358 -25.81 12.32 5.08
N LYS A 359 -26.38 12.54 6.27
CA LYS A 359 -25.86 13.54 7.22
C LYS A 359 -24.45 13.20 7.73
N LEU A 360 -24.16 11.92 7.97
CA LEU A 360 -22.82 11.48 8.38
C LEU A 360 -21.79 11.66 7.26
N VAL A 361 -22.18 11.41 6.01
CA VAL A 361 -21.36 11.67 4.82
C VAL A 361 -21.02 13.16 4.73
N ASP A 362 -22.00 14.05 4.87
CA ASP A 362 -21.77 15.51 4.88
C ASP A 362 -20.77 15.91 5.97
N ILE A 363 -20.94 15.38 7.20
CA ILE A 363 -20.01 15.64 8.31
C ILE A 363 -18.61 15.10 8.02
N TYR A 364 -18.52 13.89 7.45
CA TYR A 364 -17.25 13.25 7.13
C TYR A 364 -16.46 14.08 6.09
N TYR A 365 -17.10 14.50 5.00
CA TYR A 365 -16.43 15.31 3.98
C TYR A 365 -16.09 16.72 4.46
N LEU A 366 -16.91 17.34 5.30
CA LEU A 366 -16.51 18.59 5.97
C LEU A 366 -15.31 18.37 6.90
N ALA A 367 -15.27 17.26 7.64
CA ALA A 367 -14.18 16.94 8.56
C ALA A 367 -12.84 16.66 7.86
N LEU A 368 -12.85 16.19 6.61
CA LEU A 368 -11.64 16.02 5.79
C LEU A 368 -10.94 17.36 5.52
N ASP A 369 -11.71 18.41 5.22
CA ASP A 369 -11.15 19.73 4.88
C ASP A 369 -11.05 20.69 6.09
N ALA A 370 -11.65 20.32 7.22
CA ALA A 370 -11.63 21.13 8.45
C ALA A 370 -10.23 21.57 8.91
N PRO A 371 -9.16 20.75 8.82
CA PRO A 371 -7.81 21.20 9.17
C PRO A 371 -7.28 22.31 8.26
N LYS A 372 -7.66 22.33 6.98
CA LYS A 372 -7.27 23.38 6.02
C LYS A 372 -8.02 24.69 6.30
N ALA A 373 -9.25 24.58 6.80
CA ALA A 373 -10.13 25.70 7.10
C ALA A 373 -10.06 26.19 8.56
N GLY A 374 -9.28 25.54 9.44
CA GLY A 374 -9.21 25.86 10.87
C GLY A 374 -10.52 25.66 11.63
N THR A 375 -11.44 24.85 11.08
CA THR A 375 -12.80 24.69 11.62
C THR A 375 -12.88 23.48 12.56
N LYS A 376 -13.66 23.57 13.64
CA LYS A 376 -13.95 22.42 14.51
C LYS A 376 -15.31 21.81 14.14
N ILE A 377 -15.30 20.52 13.85
CA ILE A 377 -16.50 19.74 13.50
C ILE A 377 -16.70 18.66 14.55
N ASN A 378 -17.96 18.42 14.92
CA ASN A 378 -18.38 17.38 15.84
C ASN A 378 -19.52 16.56 15.20
N VAL A 379 -19.63 15.29 15.57
CA VAL A 379 -20.78 14.44 15.20
C VAL A 379 -21.87 14.65 16.26
N PRO A 380 -23.09 15.06 15.86
CA PRO A 380 -24.23 15.20 16.78
C PRO A 380 -24.58 13.88 17.50
N ALA A 381 -25.02 13.98 18.76
CA ALA A 381 -25.30 12.80 19.59
C ALA A 381 -26.42 11.92 19.03
N GLU A 382 -27.39 12.50 18.31
CA GLU A 382 -28.47 11.79 17.64
C GLU A 382 -28.03 10.97 16.43
N LEU A 383 -26.86 11.30 15.86
CA LEU A 383 -26.25 10.52 14.79
C LEU A 383 -25.35 9.42 15.35
N THR A 384 -24.69 9.61 16.50
CA THR A 384 -23.75 8.65 17.08
C THR A 384 -24.37 7.27 17.38
N ALA A 385 -23.69 6.21 16.92
CA ALA A 385 -24.09 4.83 17.18
C ALA A 385 -23.83 4.41 18.64
N LYS A 386 -24.78 3.69 19.24
CA LYS A 386 -24.68 3.18 20.63
C LYS A 386 -24.19 1.75 20.72
N LYS A 387 -24.52 0.91 19.74
CA LYS A 387 -24.08 -0.48 19.61
C LYS A 387 -23.41 -0.67 18.26
N TYR A 388 -22.40 -1.54 18.21
CA TYR A 388 -21.58 -1.76 17.02
C TYR A 388 -21.71 -3.20 16.53
N PRO A 389 -21.59 -3.48 15.22
CA PRO A 389 -21.47 -4.84 14.73
C PRO A 389 -20.29 -5.57 15.37
N HIS A 390 -20.46 -6.86 15.66
CA HIS A 390 -19.43 -7.71 16.27
C HIS A 390 -18.08 -7.66 15.53
N TYR A 391 -18.09 -7.56 14.19
CA TYR A 391 -16.86 -7.46 13.38
C TYR A 391 -16.02 -6.18 13.59
N MET A 392 -16.52 -5.22 14.38
CA MET A 392 -15.79 -4.01 14.77
C MET A 392 -15.08 -4.16 16.12
N ASP A 393 -15.17 -5.33 16.78
CA ASP A 393 -14.48 -5.68 18.03
C ASP A 393 -14.67 -4.63 19.15
N ARG A 394 -15.89 -4.12 19.31
CA ARG A 394 -16.27 -3.17 20.38
C ARG A 394 -17.01 -3.90 21.51
N LYS A 395 -16.88 -3.39 22.75
CA LYS A 395 -17.53 -3.97 23.95
C LYS A 395 -19.06 -4.08 23.79
N GLU A 396 -19.71 -2.96 23.46
CA GLU A 396 -21.15 -2.91 23.22
C GLU A 396 -21.45 -3.30 21.77
N SER A 397 -21.75 -4.58 21.54
CA SER A 397 -21.93 -5.11 20.18
C SER A 397 -23.22 -5.88 19.94
N TYR A 398 -23.57 -6.05 18.67
CA TYR A 398 -24.61 -6.94 18.17
C TYR A 398 -24.05 -7.87 17.10
N HIS A 399 -24.63 -9.06 17.00
CA HIS A 399 -24.29 -10.00 15.93
C HIS A 399 -24.98 -9.54 14.63
N SER A 400 -24.18 -9.30 13.59
CA SER A 400 -24.64 -8.72 12.32
C SER A 400 -24.82 -9.85 11.33
N THR A 401 -25.98 -9.87 10.66
CA THR A 401 -26.27 -10.83 9.58
C THR A 401 -26.09 -10.21 8.19
N SER A 402 -25.52 -8.99 8.11
CA SER A 402 -25.14 -8.38 6.83
C SER A 402 -23.98 -9.16 6.19
N ILE A 403 -23.66 -8.83 4.93
CA ILE A 403 -22.48 -9.39 4.25
C ILE A 403 -21.17 -9.17 5.04
N LEU A 404 -21.03 -8.05 5.75
CA LEU A 404 -19.82 -7.76 6.53
C LEU A 404 -19.70 -8.67 7.76
N GLY A 405 -20.83 -8.96 8.42
CA GLY A 405 -20.91 -9.94 9.50
C GLY A 405 -20.59 -11.35 9.02
N LYS A 406 -21.26 -11.79 7.93
CA LYS A 406 -21.03 -13.11 7.32
C LYS A 406 -19.56 -13.35 6.94
N ILE A 407 -18.91 -12.36 6.33
CA ILE A 407 -17.48 -12.44 5.98
C ILE A 407 -16.62 -12.61 7.24
N TYR A 408 -16.91 -11.84 8.30
CA TYR A 408 -16.15 -11.92 9.54
C TYR A 408 -16.31 -13.28 10.22
N ASP A 409 -17.55 -13.76 10.35
CA ASP A 409 -17.87 -15.03 10.99
C ASP A 409 -17.19 -16.21 10.27
N GLU A 410 -17.26 -16.24 8.94
CA GLU A 410 -16.66 -17.32 8.17
C GLU A 410 -15.12 -17.29 8.22
N ALA A 411 -14.53 -16.09 8.16
CA ALA A 411 -13.09 -15.92 8.35
C ALA A 411 -12.63 -16.29 9.77
N GLU A 412 -13.45 -16.05 10.79
CA GLU A 412 -13.14 -16.36 12.18
C GLU A 412 -13.17 -17.87 12.46
N LYS A 413 -14.17 -18.60 11.93
CA LYS A 413 -14.26 -20.07 12.06
C LYS A 413 -12.93 -20.74 11.66
N LYS A 414 -12.36 -20.31 10.53
CA LYS A 414 -11.14 -20.85 9.93
C LYS A 414 -9.83 -20.42 10.60
N GLN A 415 -9.82 -19.33 11.40
CA GLN A 415 -8.62 -18.90 12.13
C GLN A 415 -8.29 -19.76 13.36
N SER A 416 -9.25 -20.55 13.84
CA SER A 416 -9.12 -21.33 15.08
C SER A 416 -8.26 -22.60 14.94
N GLU A 417 -7.81 -22.94 13.73
CA GLU A 417 -6.99 -24.13 13.47
C GLU A 417 -5.54 -23.92 13.94
N LYS A 418 -5.06 -24.84 14.79
CA LYS A 418 -3.69 -24.81 15.30
C LYS A 418 -2.70 -25.10 14.18
N VAL A 419 -1.75 -24.20 13.98
CA VAL A 419 -0.60 -24.43 13.09
C VAL A 419 0.23 -25.56 13.67
N GLU A 420 0.33 -26.68 12.96
CA GLU A 420 1.18 -27.79 13.39
C GLU A 420 2.66 -27.38 13.49
N PRO A 421 3.41 -27.93 14.46
CA PRO A 421 4.84 -27.66 14.59
C PRO A 421 5.57 -28.03 13.30
N VAL A 422 6.44 -27.13 12.84
CA VAL A 422 7.27 -27.38 11.65
C VAL A 422 8.34 -28.43 11.98
N GLU A 423 8.36 -29.53 11.23
CA GLU A 423 9.43 -30.51 11.28
C GLU A 423 10.73 -29.90 10.71
N ILE A 424 11.86 -30.15 11.37
CA ILE A 424 13.15 -29.61 10.95
C ILE A 424 14.00 -30.74 10.39
N SER A 425 13.99 -30.87 9.07
CA SER A 425 14.87 -31.77 8.30
C SER A 425 15.95 -30.98 7.57
N LEU A 426 17.11 -31.62 7.37
CA LEU A 426 18.20 -31.07 6.58
C LEU A 426 18.05 -31.52 5.12
N ASP A 427 18.23 -30.59 4.17
CA ASP A 427 18.29 -30.96 2.76
C ASP A 427 19.61 -31.69 2.44
N PRO A 428 19.56 -32.91 1.86
CA PRO A 428 20.75 -33.69 1.53
C PRO A 428 21.74 -33.00 0.59
N ARG A 429 21.29 -32.08 -0.28
CA ARG A 429 22.16 -31.40 -1.24
C ARG A 429 23.13 -30.46 -0.54
N PHE A 430 22.64 -29.70 0.44
CA PHE A 430 23.48 -28.81 1.23
C PHE A 430 24.45 -29.61 2.11
N THR A 431 24.00 -30.69 2.75
CA THR A 431 24.88 -31.50 3.61
C THR A 431 25.94 -32.27 2.81
N ALA A 432 25.59 -32.78 1.62
CA ALA A 432 26.55 -33.42 0.72
C ALA A 432 27.63 -32.43 0.24
N ARG A 433 27.25 -31.21 -0.14
CA ARG A 433 28.23 -30.18 -0.53
C ARG A 433 29.14 -29.80 0.63
N ALA A 434 28.59 -29.59 1.83
CA ALA A 434 29.40 -29.30 3.03
C ALA A 434 30.41 -30.42 3.33
N ALA A 435 30.00 -31.69 3.20
CA ALA A 435 30.88 -32.85 3.38
C ALA A 435 31.97 -32.93 2.29
N SER A 436 31.63 -32.62 1.03
CA SER A 436 32.57 -32.66 -0.09
C SER A 436 33.72 -31.66 0.04
N SER A 437 33.51 -30.56 0.78
CA SER A 437 34.57 -29.58 1.12
C SER A 437 35.57 -30.09 2.18
N GLY A 438 35.40 -31.33 2.66
CA GLY A 438 36.20 -31.89 3.75
C GLY A 438 35.97 -31.18 5.09
N TYR A 439 34.80 -30.53 5.25
CA TYR A 439 34.46 -29.71 6.41
C TYR A 439 35.45 -28.57 6.69
N LYS A 440 36.14 -28.07 5.65
CA LYS A 440 37.15 -26.99 5.71
C LYS A 440 36.70 -25.79 6.54
N TYR A 441 35.42 -25.44 6.46
CA TYR A 441 34.86 -24.24 7.05
C TYR A 441 34.07 -24.46 8.36
N LEU A 442 34.00 -25.71 8.84
CA LEU A 442 33.13 -26.08 9.96
C LEU A 442 33.50 -25.36 11.27
N ASN A 443 34.78 -25.38 11.65
CA ASN A 443 35.25 -24.73 12.87
C ASN A 443 35.06 -23.20 12.81
N LEU A 444 35.35 -22.60 11.66
CA LEU A 444 35.22 -21.16 11.43
C LEU A 444 33.77 -20.72 11.64
N TRP A 445 32.81 -21.35 10.95
CA TRP A 445 31.41 -20.95 11.03
C TRP A 445 30.71 -21.40 12.31
N THR A 446 31.21 -22.43 13.00
CA THR A 446 30.74 -22.78 14.34
C THR A 446 31.07 -21.67 15.33
N GLY A 447 32.29 -21.12 15.29
CA GLY A 447 32.70 -19.98 16.10
C GLY A 447 31.86 -18.74 15.80
N ARG A 448 31.78 -18.36 14.51
CA ARG A 448 30.99 -17.21 14.05
C ARG A 448 29.50 -17.32 14.40
N TYR A 449 28.90 -18.50 14.29
CA TYR A 449 27.50 -18.68 14.68
C TYR A 449 27.30 -18.57 16.20
N GLN A 450 28.28 -18.98 17.01
CA GLN A 450 28.22 -18.79 18.45
C GLN A 450 28.37 -17.31 18.84
N GLU A 451 29.23 -16.56 18.15
CA GLU A 451 29.31 -15.10 18.26
C GLU A 451 27.96 -14.45 17.94
N TYR A 452 27.34 -14.85 16.82
CA TYR A 452 26.01 -14.36 16.44
C TYR A 452 24.98 -14.60 17.53
N LEU A 453 24.96 -15.78 18.16
CA LEU A 453 24.03 -16.09 19.24
C LEU A 453 24.25 -15.22 20.48
N ASN A 454 25.51 -14.89 20.80
CA ASN A 454 25.84 -14.00 21.90
C ASN A 454 25.45 -12.54 21.59
N GLU A 455 25.65 -12.09 20.36
CA GLU A 455 25.30 -10.74 19.89
C GLU A 455 23.78 -10.55 19.72
N SER A 456 23.07 -11.58 19.25
CA SER A 456 21.62 -11.53 19.01
C SER A 456 20.78 -11.72 20.27
N GLY A 457 21.29 -12.42 21.29
CA GLY A 457 20.58 -12.69 22.55
C GLY A 457 19.99 -11.41 23.19
N PRO A 458 20.80 -10.37 23.45
CA PRO A 458 20.32 -9.12 24.04
C PRO A 458 19.29 -8.36 23.18
N LEU A 459 19.26 -8.59 21.87
CA LEU A 459 18.32 -7.92 20.96
C LEU A 459 16.90 -8.47 21.07
N ILE A 460 16.72 -9.71 21.55
CA ILE A 460 15.42 -10.38 21.62
C ILE A 460 14.53 -9.76 22.71
N ASP A 461 15.12 -9.21 23.76
CA ASP A 461 14.41 -8.65 24.92
C ASP A 461 14.13 -7.14 24.83
N ASN A 462 14.50 -6.50 23.71
CA ASN A 462 14.28 -5.06 23.54
C ASN A 462 12.79 -4.75 23.26
N GLN A 463 12.25 -3.72 23.91
CA GLN A 463 10.85 -3.32 23.77
C GLN A 463 10.58 -2.53 22.49
N ASP A 464 11.60 -1.86 21.93
CA ASP A 464 11.47 -1.12 20.67
C ASP A 464 11.69 -2.05 19.47
N LYS A 465 10.60 -2.35 18.74
CA LYS A 465 10.63 -3.23 17.58
C LYS A 465 11.38 -2.64 16.39
N GLU A 466 11.25 -1.35 16.12
CA GLU A 466 11.90 -0.73 14.95
C GLU A 466 13.42 -0.66 15.14
N GLU A 467 13.85 -0.29 16.34
CA GLU A 467 15.27 -0.30 16.70
C GLU A 467 15.85 -1.72 16.65
N THR A 468 15.10 -2.70 17.12
CA THR A 468 15.49 -4.12 17.09
C THR A 468 15.65 -4.63 15.67
N ASP A 469 14.68 -4.35 14.79
CA ASP A 469 14.74 -4.74 13.38
C ASP A 469 15.96 -4.11 12.68
N LEU A 470 16.32 -2.87 13.01
CA LEU A 470 17.51 -2.20 12.48
C LEU A 470 18.80 -2.88 12.95
N LYS A 471 18.92 -3.16 14.26
CA LYS A 471 20.08 -3.85 14.83
C LYS A 471 20.28 -5.26 14.25
N PHE A 472 19.19 -6.01 14.03
CA PHE A 472 19.28 -7.30 13.35
C PHE A 472 19.75 -7.18 11.90
N LYS A 473 19.31 -6.15 11.15
CA LYS A 473 19.80 -5.90 9.80
C LYS A 473 21.30 -5.62 9.78
N GLU A 474 21.80 -4.78 10.68
CA GLU A 474 23.23 -4.51 10.82
C GLU A 474 24.02 -5.77 11.19
N LEU A 475 23.48 -6.59 12.09
CA LEU A 475 24.08 -7.86 12.48
C LEU A 475 24.17 -8.82 11.29
N TYR A 476 23.08 -9.01 10.54
CA TYR A 476 23.12 -9.84 9.33
C TYR A 476 24.09 -9.28 8.28
N GLN A 477 24.17 -7.95 8.13
CA GLN A 477 25.11 -7.31 7.21
C GLN A 477 26.57 -7.62 7.57
N LYS A 478 26.93 -7.59 8.86
CA LYS A 478 28.26 -8.00 9.34
C LYS A 478 28.61 -9.42 8.88
N TYR A 479 27.71 -10.38 9.07
CA TYR A 479 27.96 -11.78 8.69
C TYR A 479 27.89 -12.00 7.17
N LYS A 480 27.11 -11.22 6.41
CA LYS A 480 27.16 -11.20 4.94
C LYS A 480 28.54 -10.77 4.44
N TYR A 481 29.13 -9.71 4.99
CA TYR A 481 30.50 -9.31 4.63
C TYR A 481 31.52 -10.40 4.93
N MET A 482 31.40 -11.10 6.05
CA MET A 482 32.28 -12.23 6.39
C MET A 482 32.15 -13.44 5.44
N LEU A 483 31.02 -13.59 4.75
CA LEU A 483 30.76 -14.67 3.79
C LEU A 483 31.06 -14.24 2.34
N TYR A 484 30.74 -13.02 1.95
CA TYR A 484 30.80 -12.59 0.54
C TYR A 484 31.95 -11.64 0.22
N ASP A 485 32.67 -11.12 1.22
CA ASP A 485 33.54 -9.95 1.10
C ASP A 485 32.84 -8.75 0.42
N ALA A 486 31.51 -8.70 0.55
CA ALA A 486 30.65 -7.72 -0.10
C ALA A 486 29.34 -7.56 0.68
N ALA A 487 28.59 -6.50 0.36
CA ALA A 487 27.32 -6.26 1.02
C ALA A 487 26.27 -7.33 0.66
N GLU A 488 26.28 -7.77 -0.60
CA GLU A 488 25.36 -8.76 -1.15
C GLU A 488 26.10 -9.81 -1.98
N PHE A 489 25.46 -10.98 -2.14
CA PHE A 489 26.02 -12.10 -2.91
C PHE A 489 26.36 -11.70 -4.35
N GLU A 490 25.48 -10.95 -5.02
CA GLU A 490 25.66 -10.54 -6.42
C GLU A 490 26.89 -9.62 -6.65
N GLN A 491 27.48 -9.09 -5.58
CA GLN A 491 28.65 -8.21 -5.62
C GLN A 491 29.96 -8.95 -5.28
N THR A 492 29.87 -10.22 -4.87
CA THR A 492 31.05 -10.97 -4.43
C THR A 492 32.08 -11.11 -5.56
N GLN A 493 33.35 -10.91 -5.21
CA GLN A 493 34.50 -11.20 -6.08
C GLN A 493 35.20 -12.50 -5.68
N ARG A 494 34.65 -13.20 -4.68
CA ARG A 494 35.19 -14.47 -4.19
C ARG A 494 34.90 -15.58 -5.20
N ASN A 495 35.68 -16.66 -5.12
CA ASN A 495 35.38 -17.88 -5.86
C ASN A 495 34.01 -18.43 -5.41
N LEU A 496 33.08 -18.62 -6.36
CA LEU A 496 31.72 -19.07 -6.07
C LEU A 496 31.67 -20.46 -5.43
N ASP A 497 32.58 -21.37 -5.80
CA ASP A 497 32.63 -22.71 -5.19
C ASP A 497 32.95 -22.62 -3.70
N GLU A 498 33.87 -21.74 -3.30
CA GLU A 498 34.19 -21.52 -1.88
C GLU A 498 33.02 -20.87 -1.14
N VAL A 499 32.32 -19.91 -1.77
CA VAL A 499 31.13 -19.30 -1.19
C VAL A 499 30.02 -20.32 -1.01
N PHE A 500 29.82 -21.24 -1.96
CA PHE A 500 28.83 -22.32 -1.84
C PHE A 500 29.20 -23.33 -0.75
N ASP A 501 30.48 -23.69 -0.62
CA ASP A 501 30.97 -24.57 0.45
C ASP A 501 30.72 -23.98 1.84
N GLU A 502 31.02 -22.69 2.01
CA GLU A 502 30.77 -21.96 3.24
C GLU A 502 29.27 -21.82 3.53
N ALA A 503 28.46 -21.44 2.52
CA ALA A 503 27.02 -21.29 2.65
C ALA A 503 26.33 -22.61 3.08
N CYS A 504 26.72 -23.73 2.46
CA CYS A 504 26.23 -25.06 2.81
C CYS A 504 26.69 -25.49 4.21
N THR A 505 27.92 -25.13 4.60
CA THR A 505 28.43 -25.37 5.96
C THR A 505 27.63 -24.58 7.00
N ILE A 506 27.31 -23.31 6.74
CA ILE A 506 26.43 -22.49 7.59
C ILE A 506 25.06 -23.13 7.72
N TYR A 507 24.45 -23.56 6.60
CA TYR A 507 23.16 -24.25 6.61
C TYR A 507 23.20 -25.46 7.55
N GLN A 508 24.19 -26.35 7.38
CA GLN A 508 24.33 -27.57 8.18
C GLN A 508 24.44 -27.26 9.68
N ILE A 509 25.38 -26.40 10.09
CA ILE A 509 25.62 -26.04 11.50
C ILE A 509 24.32 -25.55 12.17
N VAL A 510 23.62 -24.65 11.48
CA VAL A 510 22.45 -23.99 12.04
C VAL A 510 21.25 -24.93 12.06
N TYR A 511 21.01 -25.71 11.01
CA TYR A 511 19.88 -26.63 10.93
C TYR A 511 20.03 -27.80 11.91
N GLU A 512 21.24 -28.35 12.11
CA GLU A 512 21.49 -29.34 13.17
C GLU A 512 21.15 -28.77 14.56
N LYS A 513 21.57 -27.52 14.83
CA LYS A 513 21.26 -26.83 16.09
C LYS A 513 19.79 -26.39 16.18
N ALA A 514 19.11 -26.17 15.06
CA ALA A 514 17.67 -25.86 15.05
C ALA A 514 16.85 -27.11 15.34
N ALA A 515 17.18 -28.24 14.69
CA ALA A 515 16.57 -29.55 14.88
C ALA A 515 16.75 -30.06 16.32
N ARG A 516 17.99 -30.01 16.85
CA ARG A 516 18.31 -30.45 18.22
C ARG A 516 17.47 -29.74 19.29
N PHE A 517 17.16 -28.46 19.08
CA PHE A 517 16.41 -27.65 20.05
C PHE A 517 14.95 -27.43 19.64
N LYS A 518 14.49 -28.01 18.51
CA LYS A 518 13.15 -27.82 17.94
C LYS A 518 12.75 -26.34 17.80
N LYS A 519 13.68 -25.51 17.29
CA LYS A 519 13.49 -24.06 17.13
C LYS A 519 13.72 -23.61 15.68
N ALA A 520 12.66 -23.64 14.86
CA ALA A 520 12.70 -23.21 13.45
C ALA A 520 13.16 -21.74 13.29
N GLY A 521 12.87 -20.87 14.26
CA GLY A 521 13.35 -19.48 14.24
C GLY A 521 14.87 -19.32 14.22
N ARG A 522 15.65 -20.36 14.58
CA ARG A 522 17.12 -20.33 14.45
C ARG A 522 17.60 -20.35 13.00
N CYS A 523 16.80 -20.90 12.10
CA CYS A 523 17.09 -20.95 10.67
C CYS A 523 17.15 -19.54 10.04
N ASN A 524 16.63 -18.51 10.71
CA ASN A 524 16.70 -17.12 10.26
C ASN A 524 18.12 -16.68 9.91
N PHE A 525 19.14 -17.09 10.69
CA PHE A 525 20.52 -16.70 10.43
C PHE A 525 20.99 -17.18 9.04
N VAL A 526 20.66 -18.43 8.68
CA VAL A 526 21.04 -19.01 7.39
C VAL A 526 20.46 -18.22 6.24
N TRP A 527 19.15 -18.00 6.25
CA TRP A 527 18.45 -17.41 5.10
C TRP A 527 18.66 -15.91 4.97
N ASN A 528 18.98 -15.20 6.06
CA ASN A 528 19.35 -13.79 6.00
C ASN A 528 20.83 -13.56 5.61
N VAL A 529 21.73 -14.51 5.88
CA VAL A 529 23.17 -14.39 5.58
C VAL A 529 23.54 -15.13 4.29
N ALA A 530 23.32 -16.43 4.26
CA ALA A 530 23.72 -17.34 3.19
C ALA A 530 22.61 -17.60 2.14
N GLY A 531 21.38 -17.15 2.38
CA GLY A 531 20.19 -17.53 1.60
C GLY A 531 20.30 -17.27 0.10
N ARG A 532 20.97 -16.19 -0.32
CA ARG A 532 21.20 -15.86 -1.74
C ARG A 532 22.10 -16.89 -2.42
N ALA A 533 23.24 -17.21 -1.81
CA ALA A 533 24.15 -18.23 -2.32
C ALA A 533 23.50 -19.62 -2.32
N LEU A 534 22.74 -19.97 -1.28
CA LEU A 534 22.03 -21.25 -1.18
C LEU A 534 20.99 -21.41 -2.29
N CYS A 535 20.17 -20.38 -2.55
CA CYS A 535 19.21 -20.39 -3.65
C CYS A 535 19.92 -20.58 -5.01
N HIS A 536 21.04 -19.87 -5.22
CA HIS A 536 21.80 -19.97 -6.46
C HIS A 536 22.40 -21.37 -6.65
N PHE A 537 23.06 -21.90 -5.62
CA PHE A 537 23.60 -23.27 -5.63
C PHE A 537 22.49 -24.30 -5.91
N TYR A 538 21.36 -24.22 -5.21
CA TYR A 538 20.25 -25.15 -5.39
C TYR A 538 19.71 -25.16 -6.82
N ALA A 539 19.57 -23.96 -7.41
CA ALA A 539 19.16 -23.81 -8.80
C ALA A 539 20.17 -24.43 -9.78
N LEU A 540 21.48 -24.37 -9.49
CA LEU A 540 22.53 -24.97 -10.32
C LEU A 540 22.59 -26.51 -10.18
N GLU A 541 22.24 -27.08 -9.04
CA GLU A 541 22.29 -28.53 -8.80
C GLU A 541 21.03 -29.30 -9.26
N THR A 542 19.89 -28.64 -9.39
CA THR A 542 18.63 -29.33 -9.77
C THR A 542 18.67 -29.80 -11.24
N GLU A 543 18.35 -31.04 -11.56
CA GLU A 543 18.35 -31.54 -12.96
C GLU A 543 17.19 -30.95 -13.80
N GLY A 544 17.43 -30.54 -15.07
CA GLY A 544 16.42 -30.04 -16.02
C GLY A 544 16.85 -28.83 -16.87
N ASP A 545 16.04 -28.44 -17.86
CA ASP A 545 16.21 -27.20 -18.65
C ASP A 545 15.93 -25.97 -17.77
N LYS A 546 16.93 -25.09 -17.60
CA LYS A 546 16.89 -23.97 -16.65
C LYS A 546 16.75 -22.64 -17.34
N VAL A 547 15.94 -21.75 -16.76
CA VAL A 547 15.89 -20.33 -17.12
C VAL A 547 16.06 -19.51 -15.86
N LEU A 548 17.19 -18.80 -15.74
CA LEU A 548 17.37 -17.77 -14.72
C LEU A 548 16.54 -16.55 -15.12
N VAL A 549 15.48 -16.29 -14.37
CA VAL A 549 14.57 -15.17 -14.61
C VAL A 549 14.75 -14.12 -13.51
N PRO A 550 14.93 -12.83 -13.84
CA PRO A 550 14.90 -11.78 -12.84
C PRO A 550 13.63 -11.86 -12.01
N LEU A 551 13.74 -11.72 -10.68
CA LEU A 551 12.60 -11.83 -9.77
C LEU A 551 11.43 -10.90 -10.16
N THR A 552 11.75 -9.72 -10.69
CA THR A 552 10.78 -8.76 -11.21
C THR A 552 9.97 -9.32 -12.40
N VAL A 553 10.63 -10.07 -13.28
CA VAL A 553 10.00 -10.74 -14.42
C VAL A 553 9.14 -11.92 -13.94
N ALA A 554 9.65 -12.76 -13.03
CA ALA A 554 8.89 -13.87 -12.45
C ALA A 554 7.61 -13.38 -11.75
N ARG A 555 7.72 -12.31 -10.95
CA ARG A 555 6.59 -11.64 -10.27
C ARG A 555 5.58 -11.07 -11.27
N ASN A 556 6.02 -10.65 -12.45
CA ASN A 556 5.14 -10.18 -13.51
C ASN A 556 4.41 -11.32 -14.23
N LEU A 557 5.07 -12.47 -14.41
CA LEU A 557 4.49 -13.66 -15.04
C LEU A 557 3.43 -14.31 -14.16
N ALA A 558 3.70 -14.50 -12.86
CA ALA A 558 2.73 -15.04 -11.91
C ALA A 558 1.42 -14.22 -11.89
N LYS A 559 1.53 -12.89 -11.95
CA LYS A 559 0.37 -11.99 -11.99
C LYS A 559 -0.44 -12.05 -13.30
N LYS A 560 0.15 -12.50 -14.42
CA LYS A 560 -0.55 -12.59 -15.71
C LYS A 560 -1.45 -13.83 -15.80
N ARG A 561 -1.18 -14.90 -15.05
CA ARG A 561 -1.98 -16.14 -15.07
C ARG A 561 -3.35 -16.01 -14.40
N ARG A 562 -3.57 -14.97 -13.59
CA ARG A 562 -4.87 -14.67 -12.92
C ARG A 562 -5.76 -13.68 -13.69
N ARG A 563 -5.47 -13.43 -14.97
CA ARG A 563 -6.34 -12.65 -15.87
C ARG A 563 -7.21 -13.57 -16.70
#